data_AF-A0A7J2IUG6-F1
#
_entry.id   AF-A0A7J2IUG6-F1
#
_cell.length_a   1.000
_cell.length_b   1.000
_cell.length_c   1.000
_cell.angle_alpha   90.00
_cell.angle_beta   90.00
_cell.angle_gamma   90.00
#
_symmetry.space_group_name_H-M   'P 1'
#
loop_
_entity.id
_entity.type
_entity.pdbx_description
1 polymer ?
#
loop_
_entity_poly.entity_id
_entity_poly.type
_entity_poly.pdbx_seq_one_letter_code
_entity_poly.pdbx_strand_id
1 'polypeptide(L)'
;MPRRADVIVCGVGGQGILLLAELLGTAALKEGLDVRVSEIHGMAQRGGSVVCHVRVGEGVCAPTVLDGHADVLVALEPVEALRAIRFLGPRSLALVSTRPIRPVMVSLGMCSYPSLEQVQELLRASAGKVLLVDALRLAEEAGNLITQNMVMAGALSATGAFPASREAMVEAMRELLPPKYLEVNLRAFELGERAVGRR
;
A
#
# COMPACT_ATOMS: atom_id res chain seq x y z
N MET A 1 -4.74 -8.49 16.76
CA MET A 1 -4.51 -7.32 15.89
C MET A 1 -3.98 -6.18 16.74
N PRO A 2 -3.12 -5.30 16.20
CA PRO A 2 -2.72 -4.09 16.90
C PRO A 2 -3.93 -3.17 17.15
N ARG A 3 -3.82 -2.22 18.08
CA ARG A 3 -4.82 -1.16 18.31
C ARG A 3 -4.43 0.21 17.73
N ARG A 4 -3.25 0.28 17.12
CA ARG A 4 -2.69 1.47 16.47
C ARG A 4 -1.85 1.04 15.29
N ALA A 5 -1.86 1.81 14.20
CA ALA A 5 -0.92 1.65 13.11
C ALA A 5 -0.66 2.98 12.39
N ASP A 6 0.61 3.27 12.15
CA ASP A 6 1.06 4.31 11.23
C ASP A 6 1.42 3.66 9.88
N VAL A 7 0.61 3.87 8.85
CA VAL A 7 0.78 3.28 7.52
C VAL A 7 1.13 4.37 6.50
N ILE A 8 2.16 4.13 5.71
CA ILE A 8 2.45 4.89 4.50
C ILE A 8 1.92 4.10 3.31
N VAL A 9 1.10 4.72 2.47
CA VAL A 9 0.70 4.16 1.17
C VAL A 9 1.32 5.01 0.08
N CYS A 10 2.10 4.43 -0.81
CA CYS A 10 2.76 5.19 -1.88
C CYS A 10 2.74 4.48 -3.23
N GLY A 11 2.91 5.26 -4.30
CA GLY A 11 2.94 4.76 -5.66
C GLY A 11 2.87 5.88 -6.68
N VAL A 12 2.61 5.49 -7.93
CA VAL A 12 2.48 6.41 -9.05
C VAL A 12 1.00 6.72 -9.29
N GLY A 13 0.70 7.99 -9.58
CA GLY A 13 -0.66 8.45 -9.87
C GLY A 13 -1.38 7.57 -10.90
N GLY A 14 -2.59 7.13 -10.56
CA GLY A 14 -3.41 6.21 -11.37
C GLY A 14 -3.44 4.76 -10.85
N GLN A 15 -2.62 4.39 -9.86
CA GLN A 15 -2.65 3.03 -9.27
C GLN A 15 -3.69 2.85 -8.14
N GLY A 16 -4.48 3.87 -7.80
CA GLY A 16 -5.50 3.77 -6.75
C GLY A 16 -4.95 3.90 -5.32
N ILE A 17 -3.88 4.69 -5.12
CA ILE A 17 -3.26 4.97 -3.81
C ILE A 17 -4.27 5.62 -2.84
N LEU A 18 -5.00 6.63 -3.30
CA LEU A 18 -6.01 7.34 -2.49
C LEU A 18 -7.13 6.40 -2.07
N LEU A 19 -7.68 5.64 -3.02
CA LEU A 19 -8.72 4.64 -2.76
C LEU A 19 -8.24 3.58 -1.76
N LEU A 20 -6.98 3.15 -1.83
CA LEU A 20 -6.41 2.24 -0.85
C LEU A 20 -6.29 2.88 0.54
N ALA A 21 -5.82 4.12 0.62
CA ALA A 21 -5.71 4.84 1.88
C ALA A 21 -7.09 5.09 2.54
N GLU A 22 -8.08 5.48 1.73
CA GLU A 22 -9.47 5.64 2.14
C GLU A 22 -10.07 4.31 2.60
N LEU A 23 -9.82 3.22 1.88
CA LEU A 23 -10.25 1.88 2.28
C LEU A 23 -9.70 1.48 3.66
N LEU A 24 -8.41 1.69 3.90
CA LEU A 24 -7.80 1.41 5.20
C LEU A 24 -8.43 2.25 6.31
N GLY A 25 -8.66 3.54 6.04
CA GLY A 25 -9.33 4.43 6.99
C GLY A 25 -10.76 3.99 7.30
N THR A 26 -11.56 3.72 6.28
CA THR A 26 -12.96 3.26 6.40
C THR A 26 -13.04 1.92 7.13
N ALA A 27 -12.12 0.99 6.86
CA ALA A 27 -12.05 -0.28 7.58
C ALA A 27 -11.71 -0.08 9.07
N ALA A 28 -10.77 0.80 9.40
CA ALA A 28 -10.44 1.13 10.78
C ALA A 28 -11.58 1.86 11.53
N LEU A 29 -12.32 2.74 10.85
CA LEU A 29 -13.51 3.39 11.43
C LEU A 29 -14.59 2.37 11.81
N LYS A 30 -14.76 1.30 11.02
CA LYS A 30 -15.69 0.20 11.33
C LYS A 30 -15.30 -0.60 12.57
N GLU A 31 -14.02 -0.57 12.96
CA GLU A 31 -13.50 -1.14 14.21
C GLU A 31 -13.61 -0.17 15.40
N GLY A 32 -14.21 1.01 15.20
CA GLY A 32 -14.33 2.04 16.24
C GLY A 32 -13.02 2.73 16.60
N LEU A 33 -12.04 2.72 15.70
CA LEU A 33 -10.74 3.38 15.90
C LEU A 33 -10.74 4.80 15.34
N ASP A 34 -10.02 5.71 15.99
CA ASP A 34 -9.75 7.03 15.43
C ASP A 34 -8.83 6.91 14.22
N VAL A 35 -9.11 7.69 13.18
CA VAL A 35 -8.36 7.68 11.92
C VAL A 35 -8.01 9.09 11.49
N ARG A 36 -6.78 9.27 10.99
CA ARG A 36 -6.37 10.44 10.21
C ARG A 36 -5.74 9.97 8.91
N VAL A 37 -6.31 10.42 7.80
CA VAL A 37 -5.76 10.23 6.46
C VAL A 37 -5.29 11.58 5.94
N SER A 38 -4.05 11.64 5.46
CA SER A 38 -3.49 12.83 4.82
C SER A 38 -2.77 12.42 3.55
N GLU A 39 -3.02 13.14 2.47
CA GLU A 39 -2.33 12.96 1.20
C GLU A 39 -1.31 14.06 0.96
N ILE A 40 -0.16 13.67 0.44
CA ILE A 40 0.84 14.58 -0.13
C ILE A 40 0.99 14.16 -1.58
N HIS A 41 0.34 14.91 -2.47
CA HIS A 41 0.49 14.74 -3.91
C HIS A 41 1.42 15.82 -4.47
N GLY A 42 2.30 15.43 -5.40
CA GLY A 42 3.01 16.42 -6.21
C GLY A 42 2.05 17.18 -7.13
N MET A 43 2.48 18.31 -7.70
CA MET A 43 1.68 19.09 -8.67
C MET A 43 1.46 18.36 -10.02
N ALA A 44 1.97 17.15 -10.19
CA ALA A 44 1.88 16.39 -11.43
C ALA A 44 0.51 15.69 -11.54
N GLN A 45 -0.29 16.10 -12.53
CA GLN A 45 -1.65 15.56 -12.77
C GLN A 45 -1.67 14.07 -13.19
N ARG A 46 -0.59 13.52 -13.77
CA ARG A 46 -0.46 12.11 -14.16
C ARG A 46 0.98 11.62 -14.02
N GLY A 47 1.17 10.39 -13.56
CA GLY A 47 2.49 9.76 -13.45
C GLY A 47 3.39 10.32 -12.33
N GLY A 48 2.86 11.19 -11.47
CA GLY A 48 3.57 11.73 -10.33
C GLY A 48 3.64 10.75 -9.16
N SER A 49 4.62 10.97 -8.28
CA SER A 49 4.72 10.32 -6.97
C SER A 49 3.55 10.76 -6.08
N VAL A 50 2.89 9.78 -5.45
CA VAL A 50 1.79 9.98 -4.51
C VAL A 50 2.14 9.27 -3.22
N VAL A 51 2.04 9.98 -2.10
CA VAL A 51 2.25 9.42 -0.75
C VAL A 51 1.07 9.80 0.13
N CYS A 52 0.47 8.80 0.78
CA CYS A 52 -0.59 8.96 1.76
C CYS A 52 -0.13 8.46 3.11
N HIS A 53 -0.51 9.18 4.14
CA HIS A 53 -0.37 8.83 5.54
C HIS A 53 -1.73 8.35 6.04
N VAL A 54 -1.78 7.13 6.55
CA VAL A 54 -2.96 6.57 7.22
C VAL A 54 -2.56 6.24 8.64
N ARG A 55 -3.07 7.03 9.59
CA ARG A 55 -2.77 6.88 11.00
C ARG A 55 -4.03 6.43 11.72
N VAL A 56 -3.93 5.31 12.43
CA VAL A 56 -5.06 4.66 13.09
C VAL A 56 -4.72 4.43 14.55
N GLY A 57 -5.69 4.63 15.44
CA GLY A 57 -5.60 4.31 16.87
C GLY A 57 -6.01 5.47 17.76
N GLU A 58 -6.29 5.18 19.02
CA GLU A 58 -6.77 6.16 19.99
C GLU A 58 -5.83 7.37 20.12
N GLY A 59 -6.40 8.58 20.09
CA GLY A 59 -5.65 9.82 20.31
C GLY A 59 -4.74 10.25 19.15
N VAL A 60 -4.99 9.75 17.93
CA VAL A 60 -4.27 10.23 16.73
C VAL A 60 -4.71 11.66 16.39
N CYS A 61 -3.87 12.64 16.76
CA CYS A 61 -4.13 14.06 16.52
C CYS A 61 -3.37 14.65 15.31
N ALA A 62 -2.19 14.11 14.98
CA ALA A 62 -1.34 14.66 13.91
C ALA A 62 -1.55 13.91 12.57
N PRO A 63 -1.59 14.62 11.43
CA PRO A 63 -1.97 14.02 10.15
C PRO A 63 -0.86 13.20 9.47
N THR A 64 0.41 13.38 9.87
CA THR A 64 1.57 12.78 9.20
C THR A 64 2.32 11.80 10.10
N VAL A 65 2.92 10.79 9.47
CA VAL A 65 3.81 9.82 10.12
C VAL A 65 5.21 10.43 10.18
N LEU A 66 5.90 10.24 11.32
CA LEU A 66 7.27 10.71 11.52
C LEU A 66 8.28 9.78 10.82
N ASP A 67 9.45 10.32 10.49
CA ASP A 67 10.56 9.55 9.94
C ASP A 67 10.94 8.40 10.90
N GLY A 68 11.16 7.20 10.35
CA GLY A 68 11.46 5.99 11.14
C GLY A 68 10.30 5.39 11.93
N HIS A 69 9.09 5.96 11.87
CA HIS A 69 7.96 5.57 12.72
C HIS A 69 6.79 4.89 11.99
N ALA A 70 6.87 4.61 10.69
CA ALA A 70 5.84 3.82 10.02
C ALA A 70 5.85 2.38 10.54
N ASP A 71 4.70 1.85 10.94
CA ASP A 71 4.55 0.43 11.23
C ASP A 71 4.53 -0.37 9.92
N VAL A 72 3.91 0.19 8.88
CA VAL A 72 3.81 -0.43 7.56
C VAL A 72 4.04 0.59 6.44
N LEU A 73 4.82 0.20 5.43
CA LEU A 73 4.87 0.85 4.13
C LEU A 73 4.20 -0.06 3.10
N VAL A 74 3.13 0.40 2.45
CA VAL A 74 2.50 -0.26 1.31
C VAL A 74 2.86 0.52 0.05
N ALA A 75 3.74 -0.04 -0.77
CA ALA A 75 4.19 0.59 -2.01
C ALA A 75 3.65 -0.14 -3.24
N LEU A 76 2.96 0.57 -4.12
CA LEU A 76 2.44 0.02 -5.38
C LEU A 76 3.49 0.05 -6.51
N GLU A 77 4.68 0.59 -6.24
CA GLU A 77 5.78 0.71 -7.19
C GLU A 77 7.14 0.67 -6.44
N PRO A 78 8.16 -0.09 -6.92
CA PRO A 78 9.42 -0.31 -6.18
C PRO A 78 10.26 0.95 -5.89
N VAL A 79 10.39 1.88 -6.83
CA VAL A 79 11.14 3.13 -6.64
C VAL A 79 10.38 4.09 -5.73
N GLU A 80 9.05 4.08 -5.77
CA GLU A 80 8.24 4.85 -4.81
C GLU A 80 8.43 4.33 -3.38
N ALA A 81 8.65 3.03 -3.19
CA ALA A 81 9.05 2.48 -1.89
C ALA A 81 10.38 3.08 -1.41
N LEU A 82 11.37 3.23 -2.30
CA LEU A 82 12.65 3.87 -1.98
C LEU A 82 12.49 5.38 -1.69
N ARG A 83 11.58 6.09 -2.36
CA ARG A 83 11.29 7.50 -2.06
C ARG A 83 10.66 7.69 -0.67
N ALA A 84 9.91 6.70 -0.22
CA ALA A 84 9.27 6.66 1.09
C ALA A 84 10.15 5.99 2.18
N ILE A 85 11.39 5.59 1.86
CA ILE A 85 12.26 4.81 2.75
C ILE A 85 12.52 5.47 4.11
N ARG A 86 12.52 6.82 4.16
CA ARG A 86 12.75 7.60 5.38
C ARG A 86 11.73 7.33 6.49
N PHE A 87 10.54 6.85 6.14
CA PHE A 87 9.50 6.53 7.13
C PHE A 87 9.69 5.14 7.75
N LEU A 88 10.52 4.27 7.15
CA LEU A 88 10.81 2.94 7.66
C LEU A 88 11.80 3.00 8.82
N GLY A 89 11.57 2.15 9.81
CA GLY A 89 12.49 1.86 10.89
C GLY A 89 12.64 0.35 11.13
N PRO A 90 13.46 -0.06 12.11
CA PRO A 90 13.83 -1.47 12.32
C PRO A 90 12.67 -2.42 12.61
N ARG A 91 11.49 -1.91 12.98
CA ARG A 91 10.27 -2.69 13.25
C ARG A 91 9.25 -2.64 12.11
N SER A 92 9.49 -1.82 11.10
CA SER A 92 8.55 -1.62 10.00
C SER A 92 8.44 -2.84 9.10
N LEU A 93 7.24 -3.02 8.55
CA LEU A 93 6.99 -3.92 7.42
C LEU A 93 6.95 -3.10 6.12
N ALA A 94 7.81 -3.41 5.16
CA ALA A 94 7.69 -2.93 3.79
C ALA A 94 6.98 -3.98 2.92
N LEU A 95 5.78 -3.67 2.46
CA LEU A 95 4.98 -4.47 1.53
C LEU A 95 4.99 -3.78 0.16
N VAL A 96 5.69 -4.37 -0.81
CA VAL A 96 6.03 -3.70 -2.08
C VAL A 96 5.56 -4.51 -3.27
N SER A 97 4.82 -3.86 -4.16
CA SER A 97 4.47 -4.39 -5.47
C SER A 97 5.71 -4.48 -6.35
N THR A 98 5.89 -5.59 -7.07
CA THR A 98 7.08 -5.80 -7.92
C THR A 98 7.01 -5.10 -9.28
N ARG A 99 5.88 -4.49 -9.64
CA ARG A 99 5.69 -3.85 -10.95
C ARG A 99 6.47 -2.53 -11.06
N PRO A 100 7.46 -2.41 -11.97
CA PRO A 100 8.14 -1.15 -12.21
C PRO A 100 7.29 -0.24 -13.11
N ILE A 101 7.27 1.06 -12.82
CA ILE A 101 6.78 2.10 -13.73
C ILE A 101 7.94 3.02 -14.06
N ARG A 102 8.45 2.91 -15.28
CA ARG A 102 9.66 3.63 -15.72
C ARG A 102 9.38 5.14 -15.82
N PRO A 103 10.08 5.99 -15.05
CA PRO A 103 10.00 7.43 -15.22
C PRO A 103 10.55 7.85 -16.59
N VAL A 104 10.13 9.03 -17.07
CA VAL A 104 10.54 9.56 -18.39
C VAL A 104 12.06 9.56 -18.58
N MET A 105 12.82 9.99 -17.57
CA MET A 105 14.29 9.99 -17.58
C MET A 105 14.90 8.60 -17.81
N VAL A 106 14.27 7.54 -17.30
CA VAL A 106 14.72 6.15 -17.54
C VAL A 106 14.39 5.73 -18.96
N SER A 107 13.18 6.04 -19.43
CA SER A 107 12.74 5.71 -20.79
C SER A 107 13.55 6.44 -21.87
N LEU A 108 14.07 7.64 -21.56
CA LEU A 108 14.98 8.40 -22.41
C LEU A 108 16.45 7.94 -22.30
N GLY A 109 16.75 6.93 -21.48
CA GLY A 109 18.12 6.42 -21.30
C GLY A 109 19.04 7.35 -20.50
N MET A 110 18.49 8.38 -19.85
CA MET A 110 19.27 9.34 -19.05
C MET A 110 19.67 8.79 -17.68
N CYS A 111 18.91 7.82 -17.17
CA CYS A 111 19.15 7.14 -15.90
C CYS A 111 18.73 5.67 -15.99
N SER A 112 19.19 4.85 -15.06
CA SER A 112 18.79 3.45 -14.93
C SER A 112 17.73 3.27 -13.84
N TYR A 113 16.78 2.37 -14.09
CA TYR A 113 15.87 1.90 -13.04
C TYR A 113 16.58 0.80 -12.23
N PRO A 114 16.59 0.87 -10.89
CA PRO A 114 17.27 -0.12 -10.06
C PRO A 114 16.62 -1.51 -10.22
N SER A 115 17.42 -2.57 -10.16
CA SER A 115 16.89 -3.94 -10.12
C SER A 115 16.03 -4.16 -8.86
N LEU A 116 15.11 -5.13 -8.92
CA LEU A 116 14.26 -5.45 -7.77
C LEU A 116 15.10 -5.95 -6.59
N GLU A 117 16.21 -6.62 -6.86
CA GLU A 117 17.19 -7.06 -5.87
C GLU A 117 17.83 -5.88 -5.14
N GLN A 118 18.28 -4.85 -5.88
CA GLN A 118 18.82 -3.61 -5.29
C GLN A 118 17.76 -2.87 -4.46
N VAL A 119 16.51 -2.78 -4.94
CA VAL A 119 15.41 -2.19 -4.17
C VAL A 119 15.22 -2.97 -2.86
N GLN A 120 15.19 -4.30 -2.94
CA GLN A 120 14.95 -5.15 -1.78
C GLN A 120 16.10 -5.06 -0.76
N GLU A 121 17.35 -4.99 -1.21
CA GLU A 121 18.53 -4.81 -0.36
C GLU A 121 18.45 -3.49 0.43
N LEU A 122 18.18 -2.37 -0.26
CA LEU A 122 18.03 -1.06 0.37
C LEU A 122 16.89 -1.04 1.38
N LEU A 123 15.74 -1.64 1.05
CA LEU A 123 14.60 -1.70 1.97
C LEU A 123 14.91 -2.56 3.21
N ARG A 124 15.63 -3.67 3.07
CA ARG A 124 16.04 -4.53 4.20
C ARG A 124 17.03 -3.83 5.14
N ALA A 125 17.79 -2.86 4.65
CA ALA A 125 18.67 -2.06 5.50
C ALA A 125 17.87 -1.13 6.45
N SER A 126 16.64 -0.75 6.09
CA SER A 126 15.83 0.19 6.86
C SER A 126 14.62 -0.45 7.56
N ALA A 127 14.06 -1.54 7.02
CA ALA A 127 12.86 -2.21 7.54
C ALA A 127 13.16 -3.59 8.12
N GLY A 128 12.49 -3.94 9.21
CA GLY A 128 12.63 -5.25 9.86
C GLY A 128 12.11 -6.41 9.01
N LYS A 129 11.15 -6.15 8.11
CA LYS A 129 10.60 -7.16 7.20
C LYS A 129 10.26 -6.54 5.85
N VAL A 130 10.62 -7.23 4.77
CA VAL A 130 10.26 -6.85 3.40
C VAL A 130 9.50 -7.99 2.74
N LEU A 131 8.31 -7.71 2.24
CA LEU A 131 7.46 -8.62 1.47
C LEU A 131 7.24 -8.05 0.08
N LEU A 132 7.53 -8.86 -0.94
CA LEU A 132 7.32 -8.50 -2.34
C LEU A 132 6.08 -9.24 -2.86
N VAL A 133 5.22 -8.53 -3.58
CA VAL A 133 3.98 -9.08 -4.15
C VAL A 133 3.89 -8.72 -5.62
N ASP A 134 3.66 -9.71 -6.49
CA ASP A 134 3.37 -9.47 -7.90
C ASP A 134 1.91 -9.04 -8.09
N ALA A 135 1.62 -7.81 -7.66
CA ALA A 135 0.26 -7.29 -7.63
C ALA A 135 -0.37 -7.19 -9.02
N LEU A 136 0.43 -6.91 -10.05
CA LEU A 136 -0.05 -6.79 -11.42
C LEU A 136 -0.54 -8.13 -11.94
N ARG A 137 0.27 -9.18 -11.82
CA ARG A 137 -0.09 -10.52 -12.28
C ARG A 137 -1.33 -11.03 -11.53
N LEU A 138 -1.41 -10.79 -10.23
CA LEU A 138 -2.57 -11.19 -9.43
C LEU A 138 -3.84 -10.40 -9.78
N ALA A 139 -3.72 -9.11 -10.10
CA ALA A 139 -4.86 -8.32 -10.59
C ALA A 139 -5.33 -8.79 -11.98
N GLU A 140 -4.40 -9.19 -12.84
CA GLU A 140 -4.71 -9.83 -14.13
C GLU A 140 -5.47 -11.14 -13.93
N GLU A 141 -4.99 -12.00 -13.03
CA GLU A 141 -5.62 -13.27 -12.65
C GLU A 141 -7.02 -13.07 -12.02
N ALA A 142 -7.23 -11.93 -11.32
CA ALA A 142 -8.54 -11.54 -10.81
C ALA A 142 -9.50 -11.14 -11.94
N GLY A 143 -8.97 -10.70 -13.09
CA GLY A 143 -9.73 -10.30 -14.29
C GLY A 143 -9.65 -8.81 -14.62
N ASN A 144 -8.91 -8.00 -13.87
CA ASN A 144 -8.75 -6.58 -14.19
C ASN A 144 -7.49 -5.96 -13.56
N LEU A 145 -6.56 -5.47 -14.39
CA LEU A 145 -5.29 -4.87 -13.95
C LEU A 145 -5.46 -3.66 -13.01
N ILE A 146 -6.59 -2.95 -13.06
CA ILE A 146 -6.80 -1.78 -12.19
C ILE A 146 -6.97 -2.14 -10.71
N THR A 147 -7.20 -3.42 -10.38
CA THR A 147 -7.45 -3.89 -8.99
C THR A 147 -6.16 -4.23 -8.22
N GLN A 148 -4.98 -3.84 -8.74
CA GLN A 148 -3.68 -4.02 -8.06
C GLN A 148 -3.67 -3.48 -6.63
N ASN A 149 -4.34 -2.35 -6.39
CA ASN A 149 -4.47 -1.79 -5.05
C ASN A 149 -5.22 -2.71 -4.08
N MET A 150 -6.23 -3.44 -4.56
CA MET A 150 -6.96 -4.43 -3.75
C MET A 150 -6.14 -5.69 -3.50
N VAL A 151 -5.29 -6.11 -4.45
CA VAL A 151 -4.29 -7.15 -4.17
C VAL A 151 -3.40 -6.74 -3.01
N MET A 152 -2.90 -5.50 -3.03
CA MET A 152 -2.05 -4.99 -1.94
C MET A 152 -2.81 -4.85 -0.61
N ALA A 153 -4.10 -4.47 -0.64
CA ALA A 153 -4.97 -4.45 0.54
C ALA A 153 -5.12 -5.83 1.17
N GLY A 154 -5.38 -6.86 0.34
CA GLY A 154 -5.49 -8.24 0.80
C GLY A 154 -4.18 -8.78 1.35
N ALA A 155 -3.07 -8.49 0.67
CA ALA A 155 -1.73 -8.83 1.14
C ALA A 155 -1.45 -8.18 2.51
N LEU A 156 -1.82 -6.91 2.71
CA LEU A 156 -1.70 -6.25 4.02
C LEU A 156 -2.58 -6.92 5.07
N SER A 157 -3.83 -7.23 4.76
CA SER A 157 -4.77 -7.89 5.69
C SER A 157 -4.19 -9.21 6.21
N ALA A 158 -3.63 -10.04 5.31
CA ALA A 158 -3.01 -11.32 5.68
C ALA A 158 -1.74 -11.20 6.54
N THR A 159 -1.09 -10.03 6.59
CA THR A 159 0.08 -9.83 7.47
C THR A 159 -0.29 -9.69 8.94
N GLY A 160 -1.54 -9.33 9.24
CA GLY A 160 -1.99 -8.97 10.60
C GLY A 160 -1.37 -7.68 11.15
N ALA A 161 -0.64 -6.92 10.33
CA ALA A 161 0.03 -5.68 10.74
C ALA A 161 -0.89 -4.46 10.79
N PHE A 162 -2.11 -4.55 10.23
CA PHE A 162 -3.11 -3.47 10.23
C PHE A 162 -4.22 -3.76 11.26
N PRO A 163 -4.71 -2.75 12.01
CA PRO A 163 -5.69 -2.92 13.08
C PRO A 163 -7.14 -2.96 12.54
N ALA A 164 -7.38 -3.67 11.44
CA ALA A 164 -8.73 -3.92 10.96
C ALA A 164 -8.92 -5.37 10.55
N SER A 165 -10.10 -5.93 10.87
CA SER A 165 -10.46 -7.28 10.47
C SER A 165 -10.61 -7.39 8.96
N ARG A 166 -10.48 -8.62 8.46
CA ARG A 166 -10.76 -8.94 7.06
C ARG A 166 -12.19 -8.54 6.72
N GLU A 167 -13.12 -8.78 7.63
CA GLU A 167 -14.53 -8.45 7.50
C GLU A 167 -14.72 -6.94 7.36
N ALA A 168 -14.08 -6.13 8.21
CA ALA A 168 -14.14 -4.67 8.12
C ALA A 168 -13.57 -4.14 6.80
N MET A 169 -12.48 -4.75 6.31
CA MET A 169 -11.88 -4.42 5.01
C MET A 169 -12.86 -4.72 3.86
N VAL A 170 -13.49 -5.89 3.86
CA VAL A 170 -14.49 -6.28 2.85
C VAL A 170 -15.72 -5.38 2.90
N GLU A 171 -16.20 -5.01 4.09
CA GLU A 171 -17.30 -4.04 4.24
C GLU A 171 -16.91 -2.65 3.72
N ALA A 172 -15.68 -2.19 3.96
CA ALA A 172 -15.19 -0.95 3.38
C ALA A 172 -15.13 -1.02 1.84
N MET A 173 -14.74 -2.17 1.27
CA MET A 173 -14.80 -2.38 -0.20
C MET A 173 -16.23 -2.26 -0.73
N ARG A 174 -17.22 -2.84 -0.03
CA ARG A 174 -18.64 -2.77 -0.43
C ARG A 174 -19.18 -1.35 -0.43
N GLU A 175 -18.73 -0.53 0.51
CA GLU A 175 -19.14 0.86 0.63
C GLU A 175 -18.48 1.78 -0.42
N LEU A 176 -17.18 1.61 -0.64
CA LEU A 176 -16.39 2.52 -1.49
C LEU A 176 -16.43 2.15 -2.99
N LEU A 177 -16.63 0.87 -3.32
CA LEU A 177 -16.55 0.40 -4.70
C LEU A 177 -17.94 0.37 -5.37
N PRO A 178 -18.06 0.79 -6.63
CA PRO A 178 -19.29 0.58 -7.40
C PRO A 178 -19.66 -0.91 -7.46
N PRO A 179 -20.94 -1.29 -7.32
CA PRO A 179 -21.37 -2.70 -7.28
C PRO A 179 -20.86 -3.53 -8.47
N LYS A 180 -20.82 -2.93 -9.67
CA LYS A 180 -20.30 -3.57 -10.89
C LYS A 180 -18.84 -4.01 -10.84
N TYR A 181 -18.03 -3.43 -9.95
CA TYR A 181 -16.61 -3.74 -9.80
C TYR A 181 -16.30 -4.50 -8.52
N LEU A 182 -17.28 -4.72 -7.65
CA LEU A 182 -17.05 -5.32 -6.34
C LEU A 182 -16.48 -6.74 -6.45
N GLU A 183 -17.08 -7.60 -7.27
CA GLU A 183 -16.68 -9.01 -7.40
C GLU A 183 -15.21 -9.17 -7.83
N VAL A 184 -14.79 -8.47 -8.88
CA VAL A 184 -13.40 -8.51 -9.37
C VAL A 184 -12.40 -7.97 -8.35
N ASN A 185 -12.80 -6.95 -7.57
CA ASN A 185 -11.95 -6.40 -6.52
C ASN A 185 -11.84 -7.35 -5.31
N LEU A 186 -12.93 -8.01 -4.90
CA LEU A 186 -12.91 -9.01 -3.85
C LEU A 186 -12.02 -10.20 -4.23
N ARG A 187 -12.11 -10.66 -5.48
CA ARG A 187 -11.21 -11.69 -5.99
C ARG A 187 -9.74 -11.24 -5.94
N ALA A 188 -9.45 -10.01 -6.33
CA ALA A 188 -8.11 -9.44 -6.26
C ALA A 188 -7.58 -9.37 -4.80
N PHE A 189 -8.43 -8.96 -3.87
CA PHE A 189 -8.14 -8.95 -2.43
C PHE A 189 -7.78 -10.35 -1.93
N GLU A 190 -8.61 -11.35 -2.22
CA GLU A 190 -8.35 -12.74 -1.82
C GLU A 190 -7.05 -13.32 -2.40
N LEU A 191 -6.71 -12.98 -3.65
CA LEU A 191 -5.45 -13.38 -4.26
C LEU A 191 -4.25 -12.74 -3.55
N GLY A 192 -4.39 -11.48 -3.15
CA GLY A 192 -3.43 -10.78 -2.29
C GLY A 192 -3.23 -11.47 -0.94
N GLU A 193 -4.32 -11.86 -0.28
CA GLU A 193 -4.27 -12.60 0.99
C GLU A 193 -3.48 -13.90 0.85
N ARG A 194 -3.78 -14.69 -0.20
CA ARG A 194 -3.11 -15.96 -0.47
C ARG A 194 -1.63 -15.81 -0.79
N ALA A 195 -1.22 -14.69 -1.39
CA ALA A 195 0.18 -14.42 -1.74
C ALA A 195 1.07 -14.26 -0.49
N VAL A 196 0.50 -13.81 0.63
CA VAL A 196 1.24 -13.64 1.90
C VAL A 196 0.92 -14.75 2.91
N GLY A 197 -0.31 -15.28 2.91
CA GLY A 197 -0.81 -16.25 3.89
C GLY A 197 -0.33 -17.69 3.72
N ARG A 198 0.34 -18.05 2.61
CA ARG A 198 1.04 -19.35 2.49
C ARG A 198 2.44 -19.25 3.11
N ARG A 199 2.53 -19.40 4.43
CA ARG A 199 3.74 -19.84 5.15
C ARG A 199 3.37 -20.74 6.30
#